data_AF-A0A523HRI1-F1
#
_entry.id   AF-A0A523HRI1-F1
#
_cell.length_a   1.000
_cell.length_b   1.000
_cell.length_c   1.000
_cell.angle_alpha   90.00
_cell.angle_beta   90.00
_cell.angle_gamma   90.00
#
_symmetry.space_group_name_H-M   'P 1'
#
loop_
_entity.id
_entity.type
_entity.pdbx_description
1 polymer ?
#
loop_
_entity_poly.entity_id
_entity_poly.type
_entity_poly.pdbx_seq_one_letter_code
_entity_poly.pdbx_strand_id
1 'polypeptide(L)'
;MQNYPEITFKSKRIKKDGDALTVTGDLTIMGVTKEVTFPFELVGPVADPWGNQRIGLAASLTVNRYDFGMGFDRKLKGGEPMIGSDIMISLSLEAIPAKESGTH
;
A
#
# COMPACT_ATOMS: atom_id res chain seq x y z
N MET A 1 18.00 -3.93 -20.05
CA MET A 1 17.15 -3.00 -19.29
C MET A 1 16.54 -3.80 -18.15
N GLN A 2 16.76 -3.42 -16.89
CA GLN A 2 16.09 -4.12 -15.78
C GLN A 2 14.62 -3.73 -15.78
N ASN A 3 13.74 -4.71 -15.89
CA ASN A 3 12.29 -4.51 -15.84
C ASN A 3 11.83 -4.85 -14.41
N TYR A 4 11.18 -3.90 -13.75
CA TYR A 4 10.59 -4.09 -12.43
C TYR A 4 9.06 -4.02 -12.56
N PRO A 5 8.41 -5.10 -13.05
CA PRO A 5 6.97 -5.08 -13.35
C PRO A 5 6.11 -5.04 -12.08
N GLU A 6 6.69 -5.33 -10.92
CA GLU A 6 5.98 -5.50 -9.66
C GLU A 6 6.39 -4.43 -8.65
N ILE A 7 5.39 -3.92 -7.94
CA ILE A 7 5.54 -3.28 -6.63
C ILE A 7 5.05 -4.29 -5.62
N THR A 8 5.85 -4.59 -4.60
CA THR A 8 5.50 -5.56 -3.56
C THR A 8 5.45 -4.90 -2.20
N PHE A 9 4.51 -5.34 -1.36
CA PHE A 9 4.45 -4.97 0.04
C PHE A 9 4.35 -6.24 0.89
N LYS A 10 5.25 -6.39 1.86
CA LYS A 10 5.24 -7.51 2.81
C LYS A 10 5.11 -7.00 4.23
N SER A 11 3.97 -7.27 4.86
CA SER A 11 3.73 -6.87 6.24
C SER A 11 4.71 -7.57 7.20
N LYS A 12 5.13 -6.83 8.23
CA LYS A 12 5.99 -7.33 9.32
C LYS A 12 5.29 -7.24 10.67
N ARG A 13 4.57 -6.14 10.89
CA ARG A 13 3.92 -5.83 12.15
C ARG A 13 2.56 -5.21 11.88
N ILE A 14 1.57 -5.64 12.64
CA ILE A 14 0.21 -5.12 12.59
C ILE A 14 -0.18 -4.73 14.00
N LYS A 15 -0.61 -3.47 14.18
CA LYS A 15 -1.22 -2.98 15.41
C LYS A 15 -2.65 -2.58 15.09
N LYS A 16 -3.60 -3.08 15.87
CA LYS A 16 -5.01 -2.71 15.78
C LYS A 16 -5.41 -1.90 17.01
N ASP A 17 -6.18 -0.84 16.81
CA ASP A 17 -6.77 0.01 17.84
C ASP A 17 -8.18 0.40 17.40
N GLY A 18 -9.20 -0.29 17.93
CA GLY A 18 -10.56 -0.21 17.39
C GLY A 18 -10.61 -0.58 15.91
N ASP A 19 -11.11 0.34 15.08
CA ASP A 19 -11.20 0.19 13.62
C ASP A 19 -9.95 0.73 12.87
N ALA A 20 -8.99 1.31 13.60
CA ALA A 20 -7.72 1.72 13.03
C ALA A 20 -6.73 0.54 13.01
N LEU A 21 -6.07 0.33 11.88
CA LEU A 21 -5.00 -0.65 11.71
C LEU A 21 -3.73 0.06 11.24
N THR A 22 -2.68 -0.01 12.05
CA THR A 22 -1.34 0.41 11.64
C THR A 22 -0.56 -0.80 11.15
N VAL A 23 -0.24 -0.85 9.86
CA VAL A 23 0.47 -1.97 9.24
C VAL A 23 1.86 -1.49 8.78
N THR A 24 2.90 -1.97 9.45
CA THR A 24 4.29 -1.73 9.07
C THR A 24 4.83 -2.91 8.26
N GLY A 25 5.51 -2.62 7.15
CA GLY A 25 6.05 -3.65 6.26
C GLY A 25 7.06 -3.13 5.25
N ASP A 26 7.64 -4.05 4.50
CA ASP A 26 8.61 -3.76 3.45
C ASP A 26 7.89 -3.44 2.14
N LEU A 27 8.02 -2.21 1.67
CA LEU A 27 7.59 -1.76 0.35
C LEU A 27 8.79 -1.80 -0.61
N THR A 28 8.65 -2.52 -1.70
CA THR A 28 9.68 -2.60 -2.75
C THR A 28 9.15 -1.97 -4.03
N ILE A 29 9.84 -0.93 -4.51
CA ILE A 29 9.57 -0.24 -5.78
C ILE A 29 10.88 -0.17 -6.55
N MET A 30 10.86 -0.57 -7.83
CA MET A 30 12.05 -0.58 -8.69
C MET A 30 13.26 -1.33 -8.09
N GLY A 31 13.00 -2.40 -7.34
CA GLY A 31 14.04 -3.21 -6.68
C GLY A 31 14.62 -2.60 -5.40
N VAL A 32 14.18 -1.39 -5.00
CA VAL A 32 14.59 -0.76 -3.74
C VAL A 32 13.53 -1.03 -2.68
N THR A 33 13.94 -1.63 -1.56
CA THR A 33 13.07 -1.94 -0.42
C THR A 33 13.21 -0.90 0.69
N LYS A 34 12.07 -0.42 1.21
CA LYS A 34 11.98 0.49 2.35
C LYS A 34 10.91 0.01 3.31
N GLU A 35 11.18 0.09 4.61
CA GLU A 35 10.15 -0.17 5.62
C GLU A 35 9.23 1.05 5.71
N VAL A 36 7.94 0.83 5.50
CA VAL A 36 6.90 1.86 5.54
C VAL A 36 5.75 1.44 6.44
N THR A 37 4.93 2.40 6.84
CA THR A 37 3.75 2.15 7.68
C THR A 37 2.51 2.74 7.04
N PHE A 38 1.52 1.89 6.79
CA PHE A 38 0.20 2.30 6.31
C PHE A 38 -0.79 2.41 7.49
N PRO A 39 -1.46 3.56 7.66
CA PRO A 39 -2.58 3.72 8.57
C PRO A 39 -3.88 3.31 7.84
N PHE A 40 -4.25 2.05 7.95
CA PHE A 40 -5.50 1.53 7.41
C PHE A 40 -6.69 1.87 8.29
N GLU A 41 -7.79 2.23 7.65
CA GLU A 41 -9.14 2.23 8.23
C GLU A 41 -9.84 0.93 7.81
N LEU A 42 -10.46 0.24 8.77
CA LEU A 42 -11.27 -0.94 8.53
C LEU A 42 -12.75 -0.58 8.56
N VAL A 43 -13.49 -1.03 7.54
CA VAL A 43 -14.94 -0.87 7.44
C VAL A 43 -15.60 -2.25 7.37
N GLY A 44 -16.66 -2.46 8.15
CA GLY A 44 -17.39 -3.71 8.25
C GLY A 44 -17.06 -4.51 9.52
N PRO A 45 -17.35 -5.82 9.56
CA PRO A 45 -17.84 -6.65 8.46
C PRO A 45 -19.29 -6.33 8.06
N VAL A 46 -19.59 -6.43 6.77
CA VAL A 46 -20.94 -6.28 6.21
C VAL A 46 -21.33 -7.55 5.48
N ALA A 47 -22.56 -8.03 5.69
CA ALA A 47 -23.12 -9.13 4.93
C ALA A 47 -23.37 -8.70 3.47
N ASP A 48 -22.83 -9.45 2.51
CA ASP A 48 -23.10 -9.24 1.09
C ASP A 48 -24.39 -9.97 0.65
N PRO A 49 -25.00 -9.60 -0.50
CA PRO A 49 -26.22 -10.25 -0.99
C PRO A 49 -26.08 -11.74 -1.31
N TRP A 50 -24.86 -12.29 -1.32
CA TRP A 50 -24.56 -13.68 -1.61
C TRP A 50 -24.26 -14.50 -0.35
N GLY A 51 -24.45 -13.92 0.84
CA GLY A 51 -24.27 -14.59 2.12
C GLY A 51 -22.83 -14.62 2.64
N ASN A 52 -21.88 -13.94 1.99
CA ASN A 52 -20.52 -13.78 2.53
C ASN A 52 -20.45 -12.56 3.46
N GLN A 53 -19.49 -12.58 4.38
CA GLN A 53 -19.06 -11.37 5.07
C GLN A 53 -17.98 -10.67 4.25
N ARG A 54 -17.99 -9.35 4.20
CA ARG A 54 -16.96 -8.52 3.54
C ARG A 54 -16.37 -7.51 4.51
N ILE A 55 -15.07 -7.27 4.37
CA ILE A 55 -14.40 -6.12 5.00
C ILE A 55 -13.81 -5.22 3.92
N GLY A 56 -13.83 -3.92 4.18
CA GLY A 56 -13.10 -2.91 3.44
C GLY A 56 -11.87 -2.45 4.22
N LEU A 57 -10.77 -2.21 3.51
CA LEU A 57 -9.57 -1.57 4.06
C LEU A 57 -9.17 -0.43 3.14
N ALA A 58 -8.94 0.75 3.71
CA ALA A 58 -8.44 1.90 2.97
C ALA A 58 -7.23 2.51 3.67
N ALA A 59 -6.20 2.88 2.93
CA ALA A 59 -5.05 3.62 3.46
C ALA A 59 -4.43 4.51 2.39
N SER A 60 -3.74 5.56 2.83
CA SER A 60 -2.82 6.29 1.97
C SER A 60 -1.49 6.54 2.68
N LEU A 61 -0.43 6.65 1.88
CA LEU A 61 0.91 6.99 2.35
C LEU A 61 1.59 7.83 1.27
N THR A 62 2.24 8.92 1.68
CA THR A 62 3.13 9.68 0.80
C THR A 62 4.56 9.23 1.00
N VAL A 63 5.25 8.92 -0.10
CA VAL A 63 6.67 8.56 -0.11
C VAL A 63 7.47 9.48 -1.03
N ASN A 64 8.77 9.61 -0.77
CA ASN A 64 9.67 10.36 -1.66
C ASN A 64 10.19 9.43 -2.77
N ARG A 65 9.98 9.79 -4.03
CA ARG A 65 10.39 8.99 -5.20
C ARG A 65 11.90 8.78 -5.30
N TYR A 66 12.69 9.72 -4.77
CA TYR A 66 14.15 9.60 -4.76
C TYR A 66 14.62 8.46 -3.86
N ASP A 67 13.87 8.12 -2.80
CA ASP A 67 14.19 6.99 -1.92
C ASP A 67 14.15 5.63 -2.63
N PHE A 68 13.44 5.56 -3.76
CA PHE A 68 13.29 4.37 -4.59
C PHE A 68 14.07 4.46 -5.91
N GLY A 69 15.00 5.42 -6.03
CA GLY A 69 15.86 5.57 -7.20
C GLY A 69 15.18 6.22 -8.42
N MET A 70 13.98 6.80 -8.27
CA MET A 70 13.29 7.53 -9.34
C MET A 70 13.83 8.96 -9.49
N GLY A 71 15.06 9.09 -9.95
CA GLY A 71 15.78 10.36 -10.15
C GLY A 71 15.52 11.01 -11.52
N PHE A 72 14.26 11.36 -11.83
CA PHE A 72 14.00 12.27 -12.96
C PHE A 72 14.12 13.73 -12.49
N ASP A 73 15.28 14.33 -12.77
CA ASP A 73 15.68 15.65 -12.24
C ASP A 73 15.74 16.72 -13.34
N ARG A 74 14.73 16.77 -14.23
CA ARG A 74 14.58 17.96 -15.06
C ARG A 74 14.16 19.13 -14.19
N LYS A 75 14.85 20.26 -14.33
CA LYS A 75 14.58 21.51 -13.62
C LYS A 75 13.88 22.49 -14.55
N LEU A 76 13.02 23.34 -13.98
CA LEU A 76 12.49 24.53 -14.64
C LEU A 76 13.62 25.53 -14.90
N LYS A 77 13.36 26.56 -15.73
CA LYS A 77 14.35 27.62 -16.00
C LYS A 77 14.84 28.33 -14.71
N GLY A 78 14.06 28.31 -13.63
CA GLY A 78 14.40 28.87 -12.32
C GLY A 78 15.19 27.95 -11.39
N GLY A 79 15.44 26.69 -11.78
CA GLY A 79 16.20 25.72 -10.99
C GLY A 79 15.36 24.82 -10.09
N GLU A 80 14.05 25.06 -9.99
CA GLU A 80 13.12 24.17 -9.27
C GLU A 80 12.92 22.84 -9.99
N PRO A 81 12.69 21.72 -9.29
CA PRO A 81 12.32 20.45 -9.91
C PRO A 81 11.04 20.60 -10.74
N MET A 82 11.05 20.11 -11.98
CA MET A 82 9.88 20.10 -12.86
C MET A 82 8.81 19.09 -12.40
N ILE A 83 9.21 18.09 -11.61
CA ILE A 83 8.34 17.06 -11.04
C ILE A 83 8.61 16.96 -9.54
N GLY A 84 7.55 17.07 -8.73
CA GLY A 84 7.63 16.93 -7.27
C GLY A 84 8.23 15.59 -6.82
N SER A 85 8.81 15.56 -5.63
CA SER A 85 9.37 14.33 -5.04
C SER A 85 8.31 13.38 -4.51
N ASP A 86 7.18 13.94 -4.10
CA ASP A 86 6.20 13.23 -3.29
C ASP A 86 5.25 12.42 -4.18
N ILE A 87 5.12 11.14 -3.86
CA ILE A 87 4.18 10.23 -4.50
C ILE A 87 3.22 9.72 -3.43
N MET A 88 1.94 9.98 -3.61
CA MET A 88 0.89 9.40 -2.78
C MET A 88 0.52 8.02 -3.32
N ILE A 89 0.63 7.01 -2.46
CA ILE A 89 0.17 5.65 -2.69
C ILE A 89 -1.16 5.52 -1.95
N SER A 90 -2.23 5.21 -2.69
CA SER A 90 -3.56 4.95 -2.13
C SER A 90 -3.94 3.49 -2.32
N LEU A 91 -4.41 2.86 -1.25
CA LEU A 91 -4.88 1.48 -1.24
C LEU A 91 -6.36 1.47 -0.86
N SER A 92 -7.15 0.77 -1.67
CA SER A 92 -8.55 0.44 -1.38
C SER A 92 -8.72 -1.05 -1.64
N LEU A 93 -9.00 -1.82 -0.61
CA LEU A 93 -9.08 -3.29 -0.64
C LEU A 93 -10.44 -3.75 -0.15
N GLU A 94 -10.96 -4.79 -0.77
CA GLU A 94 -12.09 -5.57 -0.27
C GLU A 94 -11.66 -7.03 -0.09
N ALA A 95 -12.03 -7.63 1.04
CA ALA A 95 -11.72 -9.02 1.32
C ALA A 95 -12.95 -9.78 1.83
N ILE A 96 -13.05 -11.05 1.43
CA ILE A 96 -13.97 -12.04 1.97
C ILE A 96 -13.18 -13.06 2.81
N PRO A 97 -13.82 -13.71 3.81
CA PRO A 97 -13.23 -14.86 4.48
C PRO A 97 -12.76 -15.91 3.48
N ALA A 98 -11.62 -16.52 3.74
CA ALA A 98 -11.19 -17.69 2.99
C ALA A 98 -12.24 -18.80 3.15
N LYS A 99 -12.52 -19.54 2.07
CA LYS A 99 -13.32 -20.75 2.18
C LYS A 99 -12.54 -21.73 3.05
N GLU A 100 -13.16 -22.22 4.13
CA GLU A 100 -12.63 -23.39 4.82
C GLU A 100 -12.61 -24.54 3.81
N SER A 101 -11.42 -24.98 3.42
CA SER A 101 -11.27 -26.21 2.65
C SER A 101 -11.64 -27.35 3.60
N GLY A 102 -12.88 -27.83 3.52
CA GLY A 102 -13.29 -29.04 4.20
C GLY A 102 -12.36 -30.18 3.78
N THR A 103 -11.56 -30.68 4.73
CA THR A 103 -10.91 -31.98 4.60
C THR A 103 -12.04 -33.02 4.55
N HIS A 104 -12.27 -33.58 3.37
CA HIS A 104 -13.00 -34.84 3.22
C HIS A 104 -12.01 -36.01 3.32
#